data_AF-E3RTX8-F1
#
_entry.id   AF-E3RTX8-F1
#
_cell.length_a   1.000
_cell.length_b   1.000
_cell.length_c   1.000
_cell.angle_alpha   90.00
_cell.angle_beta   90.00
_cell.angle_gamma   90.00
#
_symmetry.space_group_name_H-M   'P 1'
#
loop_
_entity.id
_entity.type
_entity.pdbx_description
1 polymer ?
#
loop_
_entity_poly.entity_id
_entity_poly.type
_entity_poly.pdbx_seq_one_letter_code
_entity_poly.pdbx_strand_id
1 'polypeptide(L)'
;MFTNTILTVVAVASTALAAPWTNNRVDPKCTIVFDGRIPKNLTPTALDVQSTNTIFNAGFVKGNNLTWSQILQFPYEASRFDGSNYKAVEVTISDKSIFQKQLGFRRAGLQFLKDAPDGEGAKGVKTLHWSVKQDAAKPLNLTHEYLNVWHEAADYSNNQIQFQTGSLIGKSDADKKSFKILDRSGNSLWSVPIDFTQWQNFAAKLDFVNNQATFYYSTGLNQLKQVAGPTAVNLAGGGQYQLGILKKPTGTSDVANAGYQQPNLNEGQIYGGLFLEDSSNGCVSL
;
A
#
# COMPACT_ATOMS: atom_id res chain seq x y z
N MET A 1 -26.96 -68.15 22.89
CA MET A 1 -26.96 -67.34 21.66
C MET A 1 -28.08 -66.33 21.85
N PHE A 2 -27.91 -65.02 22.05
CA PHE A 2 -26.88 -64.05 21.69
C PHE A 2 -26.72 -63.05 22.86
N THR A 3 -25.48 -62.67 23.20
CA THR A 3 -25.19 -61.55 24.12
C THR A 3 -25.11 -60.26 23.31
N ASN A 4 -26.05 -59.33 23.54
CA ASN A 4 -26.02 -57.99 22.95
C ASN A 4 -25.18 -57.06 23.82
N THR A 5 -23.98 -56.72 23.33
CA THR A 5 -23.12 -55.69 23.91
C THR A 5 -23.53 -54.33 23.33
N ILE A 6 -24.10 -53.45 24.16
CA ILE A 6 -24.39 -52.07 23.78
C ILE A 6 -23.10 -51.25 23.93
N LEU A 7 -22.52 -50.84 22.80
CA LEU A 7 -21.43 -49.85 22.76
C LEU A 7 -22.04 -48.45 22.90
N THR A 8 -21.84 -47.80 24.04
CA THR A 8 -22.08 -46.36 24.21
C THR A 8 -20.92 -45.56 23.60
N VAL A 9 -21.20 -44.85 22.51
CA VAL A 9 -20.29 -43.86 21.91
C VAL A 9 -20.43 -42.55 22.68
N VAL A 10 -19.40 -42.17 23.43
CA VAL A 10 -19.31 -40.83 24.05
C VAL A 10 -18.81 -39.85 23.00
N ALA A 11 -19.70 -38.98 22.52
CA ALA A 11 -19.33 -37.85 21.69
C ALA A 11 -18.60 -36.80 22.55
N VAL A 12 -17.29 -36.67 22.39
CA VAL A 12 -16.51 -35.58 22.99
C VAL A 12 -16.77 -34.32 22.16
N ALA A 13 -17.65 -33.45 22.66
CA ALA A 13 -17.84 -32.13 22.09
C ALA A 13 -16.60 -31.28 22.37
N SER A 14 -15.73 -31.14 21.37
CA SER A 14 -14.60 -30.20 21.40
C SER A 14 -15.15 -28.78 21.38
N THR A 15 -15.35 -28.18 22.56
CA THR A 15 -15.57 -26.74 22.68
C THR A 15 -14.26 -26.04 22.38
N ALA A 16 -14.01 -25.75 21.09
CA ALA A 16 -13.01 -24.78 20.70
C ALA A 16 -13.46 -23.42 21.25
N LEU A 17 -12.94 -23.03 22.41
CA LEU A 17 -13.08 -21.69 22.94
C LEU A 17 -12.40 -20.75 21.94
N ALA A 18 -13.20 -20.02 21.15
CA ALA A 18 -12.69 -18.92 20.35
C ALA A 18 -12.02 -17.94 21.31
N ALA A 19 -10.69 -17.80 21.19
CA ALA A 19 -9.96 -16.78 21.91
C ALA A 19 -10.64 -15.42 21.63
N PRO A 20 -10.85 -14.56 22.64
CA PRO A 20 -11.46 -13.26 22.43
C PRO A 20 -10.61 -12.49 21.42
N TRP A 21 -11.22 -12.11 20.30
CA TRP A 21 -10.62 -11.20 19.33
C TRP A 21 -10.49 -9.85 20.02
N THR A 22 -9.34 -9.59 20.64
CA THR A 22 -9.03 -8.23 21.05
C THR A 22 -8.88 -7.42 19.77
N ASN A 23 -9.71 -6.40 19.58
CA ASN A 23 -9.54 -5.41 18.52
C ASN A 23 -8.24 -4.63 18.82
N ASN A 24 -7.08 -5.22 18.51
CA ASN A 24 -5.73 -4.65 18.69
C ASN A 24 -5.42 -3.57 17.64
N ARG A 25 -6.47 -2.88 17.15
CA ARG A 25 -6.31 -1.70 16.31
C ARG A 25 -5.90 -0.55 17.21
N VAL A 26 -4.91 0.21 16.77
CA VAL A 26 -4.29 1.25 17.58
C VAL A 26 -4.30 2.56 16.82
N ASP A 27 -4.47 3.66 17.54
CA ASP A 27 -4.27 4.99 16.97
C ASP A 27 -2.77 5.30 16.88
N PRO A 28 -2.33 6.03 15.84
CA PRO A 28 -0.97 6.55 15.78
C PRO A 28 -0.67 7.41 17.01
N LYS A 29 0.51 7.19 17.60
CA LYS A 29 0.93 7.90 18.83
C LYS A 29 1.80 9.13 18.55
N CYS A 30 2.36 9.22 17.35
CA CYS A 30 3.21 10.33 16.94
C CYS A 30 2.38 11.41 16.22
N THR A 31 2.93 12.62 16.13
CA THR A 31 2.28 13.73 15.42
C THR A 31 2.12 13.37 13.94
N ILE A 32 0.87 13.31 13.48
CA ILE A 32 0.55 13.08 12.07
C ILE A 32 0.80 14.36 11.29
N VAL A 33 1.61 14.25 10.23
CA VAL A 33 1.88 15.31 9.25
C VAL A 33 0.82 15.28 8.16
N PHE A 34 0.57 14.10 7.58
CA PHE A 34 -0.48 13.87 6.59
C PHE A 34 -1.32 12.67 7.00
N ASP A 35 -2.64 12.83 7.06
CA ASP A 35 -3.58 11.75 7.36
C ASP A 35 -4.33 11.35 6.09
N GLY A 36 -4.02 10.17 5.56
CA GLY A 36 -4.67 9.58 4.39
C GLY A 36 -5.69 8.51 4.73
N ARG A 37 -5.94 8.25 6.02
CA ARG A 37 -6.92 7.25 6.44
C ARG A 37 -8.32 7.73 6.07
N ILE A 38 -9.15 6.83 5.54
CA ILE A 38 -10.49 7.19 5.08
C ILE A 38 -11.48 7.18 6.26
N PRO A 39 -12.13 8.30 6.62
CA PRO A 39 -13.15 8.32 7.65
C PRO A 39 -14.31 7.38 7.31
N LYS A 40 -14.88 6.70 8.31
CA LYS A 40 -15.96 5.71 8.08
C LYS A 40 -17.17 6.27 7.32
N ASN A 41 -17.53 7.53 7.55
CA ASN A 41 -18.66 8.19 6.92
C ASN A 41 -18.36 8.77 5.52
N LEU A 42 -17.10 8.76 5.07
CA LEU A 42 -16.72 9.31 3.77
C LEU A 42 -17.24 8.42 2.62
N THR A 43 -17.79 9.02 1.58
CA THR A 43 -18.21 8.33 0.35
C THR A 43 -17.19 8.58 -0.77
N PRO A 44 -17.00 7.64 -1.72
CA PRO A 44 -16.00 7.83 -2.77
C PRO A 44 -16.19 9.13 -3.58
N THR A 45 -17.45 9.56 -3.78
CA THR A 45 -17.78 10.80 -4.48
C THR A 45 -17.28 12.06 -3.77
N ALA A 46 -17.08 12.02 -2.45
CA ALA A 46 -16.50 13.15 -1.72
C ALA A 46 -15.04 13.43 -2.13
N LEU A 47 -14.35 12.43 -2.71
CA LEU A 47 -12.98 12.57 -3.20
C LEU A 47 -12.92 13.12 -4.64
N ASP A 48 -14.03 13.13 -5.38
CA ASP A 48 -14.06 13.59 -6.77
C ASP A 48 -13.91 15.11 -6.92
N VAL A 49 -14.33 15.86 -5.91
CA VAL A 49 -14.40 17.32 -5.95
C VAL A 49 -13.35 17.91 -5.02
N GLN A 50 -12.51 18.78 -5.55
CA GLN A 50 -11.41 19.39 -4.81
C GLN A 50 -11.86 20.17 -3.56
N SER A 51 -13.05 20.78 -3.57
CA SER A 51 -13.58 21.53 -2.43
C SER A 51 -14.08 20.65 -1.28
N THR A 52 -14.41 19.39 -1.55
CA THR A 52 -14.86 18.42 -0.53
C THR A 52 -13.78 17.41 -0.17
N ASN A 53 -12.80 17.21 -1.04
CA ASN A 53 -11.69 16.29 -0.80
C ASN A 53 -10.67 16.96 0.12
N THR A 54 -10.63 16.50 1.37
CA THR A 54 -9.70 16.99 2.39
C THR A 54 -8.50 16.07 2.61
N ILE A 55 -8.41 14.97 1.85
CA ILE A 55 -7.49 13.85 2.14
C ILE A 55 -6.45 13.72 1.04
N PHE A 56 -6.91 13.61 -0.21
CA PHE A 56 -6.07 13.36 -1.37
C PHE A 56 -6.27 14.42 -2.46
N ASN A 57 -5.36 14.48 -3.41
CA ASN A 57 -5.56 15.28 -4.61
C ASN A 57 -6.71 14.69 -5.47
N ALA A 58 -7.67 15.52 -5.90
CA ALA A 58 -8.82 15.05 -6.68
C ALA A 58 -8.54 14.84 -8.19
N GLY A 59 -7.49 15.46 -8.73
CA GLY A 59 -7.28 15.59 -10.17
C GLY A 59 -6.11 14.82 -10.76
N PHE A 60 -5.04 14.60 -10.00
CA PHE A 60 -3.79 14.07 -10.54
C PHE A 60 -3.66 12.54 -10.43
N VAL A 61 -2.78 11.98 -11.27
CA VAL A 61 -2.24 10.60 -11.17
C VAL A 61 -3.30 9.49 -11.36
N LYS A 62 -4.33 9.73 -12.16
CA LYS A 62 -5.36 8.75 -12.54
C LYS A 62 -5.80 8.86 -14.00
N GLY A 63 -6.63 7.93 -14.47
CA GLY A 63 -7.17 7.98 -15.84
C GLY A 63 -7.83 9.33 -16.18
N ASN A 64 -7.57 9.88 -17.36
CA ASN A 64 -8.01 11.24 -17.74
C ASN A 64 -9.52 11.46 -17.60
N ASN A 65 -10.32 10.42 -17.84
CA ASN A 65 -11.78 10.45 -17.83
C ASN A 65 -12.37 9.66 -16.65
N LEU A 66 -11.57 9.35 -15.63
CA LEU A 66 -12.02 8.61 -14.46
C LEU A 66 -12.13 9.53 -13.24
N THR A 67 -13.18 9.37 -12.46
CA THR A 67 -13.33 9.98 -11.12
C THR A 67 -12.77 9.04 -10.05
N TRP A 68 -12.50 9.56 -8.84
CA TRP A 68 -12.11 8.69 -7.72
C TRP A 68 -13.24 7.75 -7.32
N SER A 69 -14.50 8.16 -7.42
CA SER A 69 -15.65 7.28 -7.19
C SER A 69 -15.77 6.11 -8.16
N GLN A 70 -15.16 6.19 -9.35
CA GLN A 70 -15.08 5.08 -10.30
C GLN A 70 -13.88 4.15 -10.03
N ILE A 71 -12.88 4.63 -9.30
CA ILE A 71 -11.60 3.94 -9.05
C ILE A 71 -11.57 3.30 -7.66
N LEU A 72 -12.15 3.96 -6.66
CA LEU A 72 -12.03 3.61 -5.26
C LEU A 72 -13.23 2.80 -4.79
N GLN A 73 -12.95 1.69 -4.10
CA GLN A 73 -13.95 0.92 -3.37
C GLN A 73 -13.62 0.95 -1.88
N PHE A 74 -14.63 0.85 -1.02
CA PHE A 74 -14.45 0.82 0.43
C PHE A 74 -14.88 -0.55 0.96
N PRO A 75 -13.96 -1.52 1.04
CA PRO A 75 -14.27 -2.84 1.57
C PRO A 75 -14.60 -2.75 3.06
N TYR A 76 -15.38 -3.71 3.57
CA TYR A 76 -15.72 -3.82 4.98
C TYR A 76 -14.56 -4.44 5.79
N GLU A 77 -13.42 -3.78 5.73
CA GLU A 77 -12.20 -4.16 6.43
C GLU A 77 -11.47 -2.93 6.95
N ALA A 78 -10.52 -3.17 7.84
CA ALA A 78 -9.64 -2.15 8.38
C ALA A 78 -8.28 -2.79 8.65
N SER A 79 -7.22 -2.00 8.60
CA SER A 79 -5.86 -2.39 8.99
C SER A 79 -5.55 -1.99 10.44
N ARG A 80 -4.35 -2.32 10.91
CA ARG A 80 -3.89 -2.06 12.28
C ARG A 80 -4.14 -0.62 12.75
N PHE A 81 -3.89 0.37 11.89
CA PHE A 81 -3.93 1.81 12.25
C PHE A 81 -5.20 2.55 11.85
N ASP A 82 -6.24 1.84 11.42
CA ASP A 82 -7.54 2.45 11.09
C ASP A 82 -8.41 2.70 12.33
N GLY A 83 -8.06 2.11 13.48
CA GLY A 83 -8.79 2.31 14.74
C GLY A 83 -10.30 2.05 14.61
N SER A 84 -11.09 2.83 15.34
CA SER A 84 -12.57 2.81 15.24
C SER A 84 -13.15 3.83 14.27
N ASN A 85 -12.34 4.76 13.78
CA ASN A 85 -12.82 5.96 13.08
C ASN A 85 -12.62 5.90 11.56
N TYR A 86 -11.74 5.01 11.10
CA TYR A 86 -11.37 4.91 9.70
C TYR A 86 -11.74 3.54 9.11
N LYS A 87 -11.61 3.43 7.80
CA LYS A 87 -11.87 2.23 7.00
C LYS A 87 -10.82 2.08 5.89
N ALA A 88 -10.71 0.87 5.37
CA ALA A 88 -9.87 0.58 4.22
C ALA A 88 -10.38 1.22 2.92
N VAL A 89 -9.46 1.38 1.96
CA VAL A 89 -9.74 1.79 0.59
C VAL A 89 -9.04 0.88 -0.38
N GLU A 90 -9.78 0.39 -1.37
CA GLU A 90 -9.24 -0.35 -2.49
C GLU A 90 -9.05 0.61 -3.67
N VAL A 91 -7.83 0.65 -4.20
CA VAL A 91 -7.54 1.33 -5.46
C VAL A 91 -7.64 0.31 -6.58
N THR A 92 -8.50 0.56 -7.57
CA THR A 92 -8.68 -0.35 -8.71
C THR A 92 -8.13 0.24 -10.00
N ILE A 93 -7.69 -0.61 -10.91
CA ILE A 93 -7.30 -0.25 -12.26
C ILE A 93 -8.07 -1.08 -13.28
N SER A 94 -8.35 -0.45 -14.42
CA SER A 94 -8.98 -1.06 -15.58
C SER A 94 -8.29 -0.64 -16.87
N ASP A 95 -8.79 -1.09 -18.02
CA ASP A 95 -8.30 -0.64 -19.33
C ASP A 95 -8.35 0.89 -19.52
N LYS A 96 -9.24 1.58 -18.78
CA LYS A 96 -9.40 3.04 -18.82
C LYS A 96 -8.40 3.80 -17.94
N SER A 97 -7.60 3.11 -17.12
CA SER A 97 -6.67 3.74 -16.16
C SER A 97 -5.41 4.31 -16.84
N ILE A 98 -5.57 5.08 -17.90
CA ILE A 98 -4.50 5.71 -18.69
C ILE A 98 -4.39 7.17 -18.28
N PHE A 99 -3.29 7.52 -17.62
CA PHE A 99 -2.98 8.90 -17.26
C PHE A 99 -2.26 9.61 -18.40
N GLN A 100 -2.77 10.79 -18.76
CA GLN A 100 -2.28 11.58 -19.88
C GLN A 100 -2.16 10.73 -21.16
N LYS A 101 -0.96 10.61 -21.73
CA LYS A 101 -0.66 9.83 -22.94
C LYS A 101 0.20 8.60 -22.65
N GLN A 102 0.32 8.19 -21.38
CA GLN A 102 1.14 7.05 -20.97
C GLN A 102 0.42 5.72 -21.24
N LEU A 103 0.32 5.33 -22.52
CA LEU A 103 -0.46 4.18 -22.97
C LEU A 103 0.08 2.83 -22.45
N GLY A 104 1.38 2.77 -22.14
CA GLY A 104 2.01 1.56 -21.58
C GLY A 104 1.54 1.27 -20.16
N PHE A 105 1.22 2.31 -19.37
CA PHE A 105 0.82 2.15 -17.98
C PHE A 105 -0.68 1.94 -17.78
N ARG A 106 -1.02 1.31 -16.64
CA ARG A 106 -2.32 1.49 -15.98
C ARG A 106 -2.07 2.06 -14.61
N ARG A 107 -2.58 3.27 -14.33
CA ARG A 107 -2.30 3.95 -13.06
C ARG A 107 -3.48 4.65 -12.40
N ALA A 108 -3.47 4.56 -11.08
CA ALA A 108 -4.27 5.32 -10.15
C ALA A 108 -3.46 5.44 -8.86
N GLY A 109 -3.00 6.65 -8.51
CA GLY A 109 -2.22 6.89 -7.29
C GLY A 109 -2.80 8.05 -6.50
N LEU A 110 -3.05 7.78 -5.22
CA LEU A 110 -3.47 8.74 -4.23
C LEU A 110 -2.24 9.52 -3.77
N GLN A 111 -2.32 10.84 -3.87
CA GLN A 111 -1.33 11.77 -3.36
C GLN A 111 -1.97 12.57 -2.23
N PHE A 112 -1.32 12.66 -1.06
CA PHE A 112 -1.87 13.44 0.05
C PHE A 112 -2.12 14.89 -0.36
N LEU A 113 -3.25 15.46 0.06
CA LEU A 113 -3.70 16.77 -0.40
C LEU A 113 -2.69 17.90 -0.13
N LYS A 114 -2.01 17.85 1.02
CA LYS A 114 -1.07 18.89 1.49
C LYS A 114 0.39 18.57 1.18
N ASP A 115 0.65 17.48 0.48
CA ASP A 115 2.00 17.06 0.16
C ASP A 115 2.47 17.81 -1.08
N ALA A 116 3.33 18.81 -0.87
CA ALA A 116 3.92 19.63 -1.92
C ALA A 116 5.35 19.16 -2.20
N PRO A 117 5.89 19.36 -3.42
CA PRO A 117 7.22 18.85 -3.78
C PRO A 117 8.38 19.33 -2.88
N ASP A 118 8.27 20.52 -2.29
CA ASP A 118 9.21 21.10 -1.32
C ASP A 118 8.62 21.18 0.11
N GLY A 119 7.52 20.45 0.35
CA GLY A 119 6.72 20.49 1.55
C GLY A 119 7.29 19.68 2.72
N GLU A 120 6.48 19.56 3.77
CA GLU A 120 6.85 18.85 5.01
C GLU A 120 7.04 17.35 4.84
N GLY A 121 6.57 16.76 3.73
CA GLY A 121 6.68 15.33 3.44
C GLY A 121 8.12 14.80 3.34
N ALA A 122 9.06 15.68 2.98
CA ALA A 122 10.46 15.36 2.73
C ALA A 122 11.44 16.13 3.63
N LYS A 123 11.01 16.57 4.83
CA LYS A 123 11.85 17.34 5.77
C LYS A 123 12.11 16.61 7.08
N GLY A 124 13.32 16.76 7.62
CA GLY A 124 13.71 16.18 8.89
C GLY A 124 13.68 14.65 8.83
N VAL A 125 12.97 14.02 9.78
CA VAL A 125 12.74 12.57 9.78
C VAL A 125 11.25 12.29 9.74
N LYS A 126 10.79 11.58 8.72
CA LYS A 126 9.37 11.23 8.54
C LYS A 126 9.20 9.73 8.48
N THR A 127 8.06 9.22 8.97
CA THR A 127 7.71 7.82 8.79
C THR A 127 6.39 7.71 8.05
N LEU A 128 6.44 7.13 6.86
CA LEU A 128 5.22 6.77 6.11
C LEU A 128 4.73 5.41 6.60
N HIS A 129 3.46 5.34 6.97
CA HIS A 129 2.75 4.11 7.31
C HIS A 129 1.77 3.76 6.22
N TRP A 130 1.73 2.47 5.87
CA TRP A 130 0.70 1.90 5.02
C TRP A 130 0.49 0.43 5.36
N SER A 131 -0.70 -0.06 5.11
CA SER A 131 -1.02 -1.48 5.18
C SER A 131 -1.63 -1.91 3.86
N VAL A 132 -1.39 -3.14 3.44
CA VAL A 132 -1.97 -3.72 2.23
C VAL A 132 -2.66 -5.05 2.52
N LYS A 133 -3.70 -5.34 1.75
CA LYS A 133 -4.34 -6.66 1.70
C LYS A 133 -4.77 -6.98 0.26
N GLN A 134 -4.61 -8.24 -0.15
CA GLN A 134 -4.98 -8.67 -1.50
C GLN A 134 -6.50 -8.84 -1.61
N ASP A 135 -7.09 -8.38 -2.73
CA ASP A 135 -8.46 -8.73 -3.11
C ASP A 135 -8.46 -9.95 -4.02
N ALA A 136 -9.01 -11.06 -3.54
CA ALA A 136 -9.13 -12.29 -4.33
C ALA A 136 -10.06 -12.14 -5.54
N ALA A 137 -10.99 -11.17 -5.52
CA ALA A 137 -11.88 -10.87 -6.64
C ALA A 137 -11.23 -9.96 -7.71
N LYS A 138 -10.13 -9.28 -7.38
CA LYS A 138 -9.38 -8.39 -8.29
C LYS A 138 -7.86 -8.60 -8.15
N PRO A 139 -7.37 -9.82 -8.35
CA PRO A 139 -5.96 -10.14 -8.10
C PRO A 139 -5.03 -9.36 -9.04
N LEU A 140 -3.87 -8.95 -8.53
CA LEU A 140 -2.81 -8.40 -9.36
C LEU A 140 -2.23 -9.49 -10.29
N ASN A 141 -2.01 -9.16 -11.55
CA ASN A 141 -1.30 -10.04 -12.49
C ASN A 141 0.23 -9.93 -12.29
N LEU A 142 0.78 -10.72 -11.38
CA LEU A 142 2.19 -10.67 -10.97
C LEU A 142 3.22 -11.03 -12.06
N THR A 143 2.81 -11.33 -13.30
CA THR A 143 3.72 -11.33 -14.47
C THR A 143 4.09 -9.93 -14.95
N HIS A 144 3.42 -8.90 -14.43
CA HIS A 144 3.76 -7.49 -14.63
C HIS A 144 4.49 -6.94 -13.40
N GLU A 145 5.20 -5.83 -13.58
CA GLU A 145 5.75 -5.03 -12.49
C GLU A 145 4.71 -3.99 -12.01
N TYR A 146 4.62 -3.81 -10.70
CA TYR A 146 3.75 -2.83 -10.05
C TYR A 146 4.56 -1.92 -9.14
N LEU A 147 4.33 -0.61 -9.22
CA LEU A 147 4.67 0.34 -8.17
C LEU A 147 3.41 0.61 -7.35
N ASN A 148 3.48 0.36 -6.05
CA ASN A 148 2.33 0.42 -5.16
C ASN A 148 2.39 1.57 -4.16
N VAL A 149 3.58 1.87 -3.64
CA VAL A 149 3.84 3.04 -2.80
C VAL A 149 5.21 3.59 -3.18
N TRP A 150 5.34 4.87 -3.45
CA TRP A 150 6.64 5.47 -3.77
C TRP A 150 6.72 6.93 -3.32
N HIS A 151 7.94 7.39 -3.10
CA HIS A 151 8.23 8.80 -2.91
C HIS A 151 8.89 9.33 -4.18
N GLU A 152 8.11 10.05 -4.99
CA GLU A 152 8.49 10.63 -6.28
C GLU A 152 9.29 11.90 -6.04
N ALA A 153 10.50 12.02 -6.63
CA ALA A 153 11.30 13.22 -6.52
C ALA A 153 10.57 14.44 -7.11
N ALA A 154 10.83 15.65 -6.60
CA ALA A 154 10.10 16.85 -6.98
C ALA A 154 10.18 17.20 -8.49
N ASP A 155 11.24 16.74 -9.16
CA ASP A 155 11.48 16.93 -10.59
C ASP A 155 10.92 15.78 -11.46
N TYR A 156 10.24 14.81 -10.85
CA TYR A 156 9.68 13.61 -11.50
C TYR A 156 10.71 12.73 -12.21
N SER A 157 12.00 12.91 -11.93
CA SER A 157 13.09 12.18 -12.60
C SER A 157 13.25 10.74 -12.07
N ASN A 158 12.85 10.50 -10.83
CA ASN A 158 13.07 9.24 -10.14
C ASN A 158 12.19 9.13 -8.88
N ASN A 159 12.26 7.98 -8.22
CA ASN A 159 11.65 7.71 -6.93
C ASN A 159 12.75 7.46 -5.90
N GLN A 160 12.71 8.11 -4.74
CA GLN A 160 13.74 7.91 -3.71
C GLN A 160 13.61 6.55 -3.02
N ILE A 161 12.36 6.12 -2.78
CA ILE A 161 11.99 4.80 -2.25
C ILE A 161 10.79 4.27 -3.04
N GLN A 162 10.78 2.97 -3.31
CA GLN A 162 9.77 2.30 -4.12
C GLN A 162 9.33 0.99 -3.48
N PHE A 163 8.05 0.86 -3.16
CA PHE A 163 7.41 -0.38 -2.77
C PHE A 163 6.73 -1.00 -4.00
N GLN A 164 7.25 -2.15 -4.43
CA GLN A 164 6.88 -2.80 -5.67
C GLN A 164 6.52 -4.26 -5.48
N THR A 165 5.81 -4.83 -6.45
CA THR A 165 5.58 -6.28 -6.54
C THR A 165 5.51 -6.76 -8.00
N GLY A 166 5.42 -8.07 -8.17
CA GLY A 166 5.40 -8.72 -9.46
C GLY A 166 6.79 -8.86 -10.09
N SER A 167 6.78 -9.03 -11.41
CA SER A 167 7.95 -9.39 -12.23
C SER A 167 8.69 -8.12 -12.66
N LEU A 168 9.71 -7.73 -11.90
CA LEU A 168 10.45 -6.49 -12.14
C LEU A 168 11.16 -6.53 -13.50
N ILE A 169 10.97 -5.51 -14.32
CA ILE A 169 11.55 -5.42 -15.66
C ILE A 169 13.08 -5.46 -15.56
N GLY A 170 13.69 -6.36 -16.33
CA GLY A 170 15.14 -6.55 -16.34
C GLY A 170 15.69 -7.32 -15.13
N LYS A 171 14.83 -7.95 -14.32
CA LYS A 171 15.21 -8.83 -13.21
C LYS A 171 14.59 -10.22 -13.40
N SER A 172 14.97 -11.15 -12.51
CA SER A 172 14.38 -12.49 -12.47
C SER A 172 12.95 -12.46 -11.90
N ASP A 173 12.07 -13.31 -12.43
CA ASP A 173 10.70 -13.48 -11.94
C ASP A 173 10.57 -14.41 -10.72
N ALA A 174 11.69 -14.91 -10.19
CA ALA A 174 11.71 -15.89 -9.10
C ALA A 174 10.97 -15.40 -7.84
N ASP A 175 10.98 -14.10 -7.58
CA ASP A 175 10.40 -13.47 -6.40
C ASP A 175 9.16 -12.60 -6.74
N LYS A 176 8.49 -12.85 -7.87
CA LYS A 176 7.32 -12.07 -8.29
C LYS A 176 6.15 -12.07 -7.30
N LYS A 177 6.12 -13.05 -6.39
CA LYS A 177 5.15 -13.17 -5.29
C LYS A 177 5.64 -12.52 -3.99
N SER A 178 6.54 -11.55 -4.09
CA SER A 178 7.05 -10.78 -2.96
C SER A 178 6.77 -9.30 -3.16
N PHE A 179 6.46 -8.63 -2.06
CA PHE A 179 6.63 -7.20 -1.94
C PHE A 179 8.11 -6.86 -1.76
N LYS A 180 8.55 -5.79 -2.41
CA LYS A 180 9.96 -5.36 -2.46
C LYS A 180 10.03 -3.87 -2.17
N ILE A 181 10.95 -3.47 -1.30
CA ILE A 181 11.32 -2.07 -1.09
C ILE A 181 12.65 -1.84 -1.79
N LEU A 182 12.67 -0.90 -2.74
CA LEU A 182 13.83 -0.56 -3.54
C LEU A 182 14.27 0.89 -3.28
N ASP A 183 15.56 1.15 -3.44
CA ASP A 183 16.13 2.50 -3.43
C ASP A 183 15.95 3.23 -4.78
N ARG A 184 16.50 4.45 -4.86
CA ARG A 184 16.53 5.29 -6.07
C ARG A 184 17.23 4.66 -7.27
N SER A 185 18.15 3.73 -7.04
CA SER A 185 18.88 3.01 -8.08
C SER A 185 18.22 1.68 -8.43
N GLY A 186 17.09 1.34 -7.81
CA GLY A 186 16.41 0.07 -8.00
C GLY A 186 17.08 -1.11 -7.28
N ASN A 187 17.98 -0.85 -6.34
CA ASN A 187 18.56 -1.89 -5.49
C ASN A 187 17.55 -2.29 -4.41
N SER A 188 17.47 -3.58 -4.11
CA SER A 188 16.60 -4.09 -3.06
C SER A 188 17.15 -3.69 -1.68
N LEU A 189 16.33 -2.99 -0.90
CA LEU A 189 16.58 -2.69 0.51
C LEU A 189 15.99 -3.75 1.43
N TRP A 190 14.81 -4.28 1.08
CA TRP A 190 14.15 -5.34 1.83
C TRP A 190 13.02 -5.98 1.00
N SER A 191 12.66 -7.24 1.29
CA SER A 191 11.51 -7.89 0.65
C SER A 191 10.82 -8.88 1.58
N VAL A 192 9.56 -9.18 1.28
CA VAL A 192 8.73 -10.13 2.02
C VAL A 192 7.72 -10.80 1.07
N PRO A 193 7.40 -12.10 1.24
CA PRO A 193 6.33 -12.72 0.48
C PRO A 193 4.99 -12.00 0.65
N ILE A 194 4.17 -12.00 -0.39
CA ILE A 194 2.78 -11.53 -0.31
C ILE A 194 1.98 -12.53 0.53
N ASP A 195 1.31 -12.03 1.56
CA ASP A 195 0.24 -12.74 2.24
C ASP A 195 -1.07 -12.43 1.52
N PHE A 196 -1.63 -13.45 0.87
CA PHE A 196 -2.88 -13.31 0.11
C PHE A 196 -4.13 -13.31 0.99
N THR A 197 -3.98 -13.46 2.31
CA THR A 197 -5.09 -13.65 3.25
C THR A 197 -5.14 -12.59 4.35
N GLN A 198 -3.99 -12.19 4.87
CA GLN A 198 -3.87 -11.25 5.98
C GLN A 198 -3.47 -9.85 5.52
N TRP A 199 -3.72 -8.88 6.39
CA TRP A 199 -3.09 -7.56 6.27
C TRP A 199 -1.58 -7.68 6.45
N GLN A 200 -0.82 -6.99 5.61
CA GLN A 200 0.60 -6.74 5.78
C GLN A 200 0.78 -5.26 6.07
N ASN A 201 1.33 -4.93 7.24
CA ASN A 201 1.53 -3.55 7.69
C ASN A 201 3.00 -3.19 7.51
N PHE A 202 3.26 -1.97 7.02
CA PHE A 202 4.58 -1.47 6.71
C PHE A 202 4.76 -0.06 7.26
N ALA A 203 6.00 0.26 7.62
CA ALA A 203 6.41 1.64 7.84
C ALA A 203 7.81 1.88 7.25
N ALA A 204 8.00 3.03 6.61
CA ALA A 204 9.28 3.49 6.11
C ALA A 204 9.67 4.79 6.80
N LYS A 205 10.62 4.71 7.72
CA LYS A 205 11.24 5.87 8.37
C LYS A 205 12.36 6.39 7.47
N LEU A 206 12.17 7.57 6.93
CA LEU A 206 13.09 8.27 6.04
C LEU A 206 13.72 9.44 6.79
N ASP A 207 15.04 9.38 6.95
CA ASP A 207 15.84 10.42 7.56
C ASP A 207 16.49 11.26 6.45
N PHE A 208 15.86 12.37 6.12
CA PHE A 208 16.32 13.30 5.07
C PHE A 208 17.55 14.11 5.51
N VAL A 209 17.86 14.14 6.80
CA VAL A 209 19.05 14.82 7.35
C VAL A 209 20.28 13.94 7.13
N ASN A 210 20.18 12.65 7.46
CA ASN A 210 21.30 11.71 7.41
C ASN A 210 21.31 10.82 6.16
N ASN A 211 20.32 10.95 5.27
CA ASN A 211 20.16 10.11 4.09
C ASN A 211 20.09 8.61 4.45
N GLN A 212 19.18 8.27 5.37
CA GLN A 212 18.99 6.89 5.84
C GLN A 212 17.53 6.45 5.77
N ALA A 213 17.31 5.16 5.56
CA ALA A 213 16.00 4.53 5.62
C ALA A 213 15.99 3.36 6.62
N THR A 214 14.89 3.25 7.38
CA THR A 214 14.60 2.12 8.28
C THR A 214 13.20 1.60 7.98
N PHE A 215 13.04 0.28 7.89
CA PHE A 215 11.77 -0.34 7.52
C PHE A 215 11.23 -1.20 8.65
N TYR A 216 9.92 -1.12 8.83
CA TYR A 216 9.18 -1.89 9.82
C TYR A 216 8.09 -2.71 9.13
N TYR A 217 7.81 -3.89 9.66
CA TYR A 217 6.80 -4.79 9.12
C TYR A 217 6.09 -5.60 10.20
N SER A 218 4.82 -5.92 9.95
CA SER A 218 4.05 -6.94 10.69
C SER A 218 2.92 -7.50 9.83
N THR A 219 2.29 -8.59 10.30
CA THR A 219 1.06 -9.14 9.72
C THR A 219 -0.14 -8.98 10.65
N GLY A 220 -1.33 -8.93 10.08
CA GLY A 220 -2.59 -8.83 10.80
C GLY A 220 -2.64 -7.61 11.72
N LEU A 221 -2.92 -7.85 13.00
CA LEU A 221 -2.94 -6.81 14.04
C LEU A 221 -1.68 -6.86 14.93
N ASN A 222 -0.59 -7.47 14.50
CA ASN A 222 0.65 -7.50 15.28
C ASN A 222 1.36 -6.15 15.23
N GLN A 223 2.08 -5.83 16.30
CA GLN A 223 2.96 -4.66 16.35
C GLN A 223 4.05 -4.75 15.29
N LEU A 224 4.31 -3.63 14.60
CA LEU A 224 5.40 -3.45 13.67
C LEU A 224 6.75 -3.69 14.37
N LYS A 225 7.63 -4.44 13.70
CA LYS A 225 9.02 -4.65 14.13
C LYS A 225 9.94 -4.12 13.06
N GLN A 226 11.07 -3.56 13.47
CA GLN A 226 12.13 -3.19 12.53
C GLN A 226 12.64 -4.45 11.84
N VAL A 227 12.62 -4.45 10.51
CA VAL A 227 13.01 -5.59 9.66
C VAL A 227 14.22 -5.29 8.78
N ALA A 228 14.53 -4.01 8.57
CA ALA A 228 15.71 -3.57 7.84
C ALA A 228 16.12 -2.14 8.24
N GLY A 229 17.37 -1.80 7.97
CA GLY A 229 17.95 -0.50 8.26
C GLY A 229 18.38 -0.31 9.73
N PRO A 230 18.91 0.88 10.07
CA PRO A 230 19.11 2.02 9.18
C PRO A 230 20.14 1.73 8.08
N THR A 231 19.84 2.11 6.84
CA THR A 231 20.72 1.93 5.67
C THR A 231 20.83 3.22 4.90
N ALA A 232 22.03 3.55 4.42
CA ALA A 232 22.26 4.73 3.60
C ALA A 232 21.49 4.64 2.27
N VAL A 233 20.78 5.71 1.91
CA VAL A 233 19.97 5.82 0.68
C VAL A 233 20.02 7.27 0.17
N ASN A 234 19.80 7.48 -1.13
CA ASN A 234 19.72 8.83 -1.68
C ASN A 234 18.28 9.38 -1.59
N LEU A 235 18.04 10.29 -0.63
CA LEU A 235 16.75 10.97 -0.41
C LEU A 235 16.74 12.42 -0.91
N ALA A 236 17.70 12.81 -1.75
CA ALA A 236 17.82 14.19 -2.21
C ALA A 236 16.75 14.58 -3.25
N GLY A 237 16.33 15.85 -3.24
CA GLY A 237 15.50 16.46 -4.28
C GLY A 237 14.03 16.67 -3.91
N GLY A 238 13.68 16.70 -2.63
CA GLY A 238 12.28 16.84 -2.18
C GLY A 238 11.41 15.70 -2.71
N GLY A 239 10.11 15.91 -2.79
CA GLY A 239 9.22 14.95 -3.42
C GLY A 239 7.84 14.87 -2.79
N GLN A 240 7.07 13.92 -3.30
CA GLN A 240 5.70 13.65 -2.86
C GLN A 240 5.46 12.15 -2.79
N TYR A 241 4.63 11.72 -1.85
CA TYR A 241 4.18 10.35 -1.73
C TYR A 241 3.04 10.06 -2.70
N GLN A 242 3.12 8.87 -3.29
CA GLN A 242 2.09 8.32 -4.16
C GLN A 242 1.74 6.92 -3.66
N LEU A 243 0.45 6.64 -3.46
CA LEU A 243 -0.06 5.38 -2.92
C LEU A 243 -1.18 4.85 -3.82
N GLY A 244 -1.03 3.67 -4.40
CA GLY A 244 -2.04 3.09 -5.28
C GLY A 244 -1.44 2.08 -6.23
N ILE A 245 -1.79 2.13 -7.51
CA ILE A 245 -1.29 1.17 -8.48
C ILE A 245 -0.72 1.91 -9.67
N LEU A 246 0.53 1.62 -10.02
CA LEU A 246 1.07 1.82 -11.36
C LEU A 246 1.54 0.46 -11.87
N LYS A 247 0.80 -0.09 -12.82
CA LYS A 247 1.13 -1.33 -13.51
C LYS A 247 1.93 -1.02 -14.77
N LYS A 248 3.10 -1.63 -14.90
CA LYS A 248 3.95 -1.56 -16.09
C LYS A 248 3.53 -2.58 -17.15
N PRO A 249 3.70 -2.28 -18.44
CA PRO A 249 3.50 -3.23 -19.52
C PRO A 249 4.66 -4.24 -19.57
N THR A 250 4.48 -5.32 -20.32
CA THR A 250 5.55 -6.27 -20.65
C THR A 250 5.92 -6.20 -22.14
N GLY A 251 7.08 -6.76 -22.52
CA GLY A 251 7.46 -6.91 -23.92
C GLY A 251 7.86 -5.61 -24.64
N THR A 252 8.30 -4.58 -23.92
CA THR A 252 8.77 -3.31 -24.48
C THR A 252 9.93 -2.72 -23.69
N SER A 253 10.77 -1.92 -24.34
CA SER A 253 11.72 -1.01 -23.69
C SER A 253 11.13 0.39 -23.48
N ASP A 254 10.12 0.79 -24.27
CA ASP A 254 9.35 2.03 -24.07
C ASP A 254 8.16 1.75 -23.15
N VAL A 255 8.47 1.61 -21.87
CA VAL A 255 7.52 1.19 -20.82
C VAL A 255 6.39 2.20 -20.63
N ALA A 256 6.64 3.49 -20.86
CA ALA A 256 5.62 4.52 -20.65
C ALA A 256 4.57 4.55 -21.77
N ASN A 257 4.95 4.23 -23.00
CA ASN A 257 4.11 4.47 -24.17
C ASN A 257 3.65 3.20 -24.91
N ALA A 258 4.30 2.05 -24.70
CA ALA A 258 4.03 0.84 -25.48
C ALA A 258 4.01 -0.42 -24.61
N GLY A 259 3.92 -1.58 -25.26
CA GLY A 259 3.98 -2.91 -24.61
C GLY A 259 2.62 -3.52 -24.31
N TYR A 260 2.66 -4.75 -23.83
CA TYR A 260 1.48 -5.57 -23.60
C TYR A 260 0.81 -5.25 -22.26
N GLN A 261 -0.52 -5.15 -22.30
CA GLN A 261 -1.44 -5.16 -21.16
C GLN A 261 -2.52 -6.19 -21.49
N GLN A 262 -2.86 -7.08 -20.56
CA GLN A 262 -3.96 -8.00 -20.84
C GLN A 262 -5.29 -7.22 -20.96
N PRO A 263 -6.19 -7.63 -21.87
CA PRO A 263 -7.48 -6.98 -22.03
C PRO A 263 -8.42 -7.27 -20.85
N ASN A 264 -9.47 -6.45 -20.70
CA ASN A 264 -10.50 -6.58 -19.66
C ASN A 264 -9.92 -6.52 -18.25
N LEU A 265 -9.00 -5.58 -18.05
CA LEU A 265 -8.25 -5.46 -16.81
C LEU A 265 -9.21 -5.08 -15.66
N ASN A 266 -9.13 -5.84 -14.57
CA ASN A 266 -9.89 -5.62 -13.34
C ASN A 266 -9.02 -6.07 -12.16
N GLU A 267 -8.14 -5.18 -11.73
CA GLU A 267 -7.15 -5.45 -10.68
C GLU A 267 -7.28 -4.41 -9.57
N GLY A 268 -7.01 -4.81 -8.33
CA GLY A 268 -7.17 -3.97 -7.17
C GLY A 268 -6.16 -4.27 -6.07
N GLN A 269 -5.88 -3.25 -5.26
CA GLN A 269 -5.05 -3.35 -4.08
C GLN A 269 -5.76 -2.62 -2.95
N ILE A 270 -6.03 -3.33 -1.87
CA ILE A 270 -6.63 -2.77 -0.66
C ILE A 270 -5.52 -2.14 0.18
N TYR A 271 -5.78 -0.92 0.66
CA TYR A 271 -4.94 -0.12 1.54
C TYR A 271 -5.68 0.23 2.83
N GLY A 272 -4.92 0.39 3.92
CA GLY A 272 -5.38 0.92 5.20
C GLY A 272 -4.23 1.54 5.97
N GLY A 273 -4.51 2.26 7.06
CA GLY A 273 -3.47 2.85 7.90
C GLY A 273 -2.53 3.79 7.16
N LEU A 274 -3.07 4.58 6.23
CA LEU A 274 -2.30 5.49 5.37
C LEU A 274 -2.04 6.82 6.08
N PHE A 275 -0.83 7.05 6.58
CA PHE A 275 -0.48 8.34 7.17
C PHE A 275 1.04 8.56 7.17
N LEU A 276 1.44 9.83 7.21
CA LEU A 276 2.80 10.26 7.43
C LEU A 276 2.88 10.86 8.83
N GLU A 277 3.83 10.41 9.65
CA GLU A 277 4.09 10.98 10.96
C GLU A 277 5.47 11.65 11.04
N ASP A 278 5.59 12.61 11.96
CA ASP A 278 6.87 13.22 12.31
C ASP A 278 7.64 12.32 13.28
N SER A 279 8.83 11.92 12.85
CA SER A 279 9.73 11.03 13.60
C SER A 279 11.03 11.72 13.99
N SER A 280 11.08 13.06 13.92
CA SER A 280 12.28 13.85 14.22
C SER A 280 12.77 13.71 15.67
N ASN A 281 11.87 13.37 16.60
CA ASN A 281 12.20 13.05 18.00
C ASN A 281 12.43 11.56 18.27
N GLY A 282 12.51 10.73 17.21
CA GLY A 282 12.61 9.27 17.31
C GLY A 282 11.28 8.54 17.52
N CYS A 283 10.13 9.24 17.57
CA CYS A 283 8.83 8.60 17.67
C CYS A 283 8.49 7.81 16.41
N VAL A 284 8.07 6.56 16.58
CA VAL A 284 7.48 5.71 15.54
C VAL A 284 6.27 4.99 16.11
N SER A 285 5.11 5.10 15.46
CA SER A 285 3.91 4.30 15.77
C SER A 285 4.15 2.84 15.37
N LEU A 286 3.94 1.89 16.27
CA LEU A 286 4.22 0.46 16.04
C LEU A 286 2.99 -0.41 16.21
#